data_AF-A0A7W9CJG5-F1
#
_entry.id   AF-A0A7W9CJG5-F1
#
_cell.length_a   1.000
_cell.length_b   1.000
_cell.length_c   1.000
_cell.angle_alpha   90.00
_cell.angle_beta   90.00
_cell.angle_gamma   90.00
#
_symmetry.space_group_name_H-M   'P 1'
#
loop_
_entity.id
_entity.type
_entity.pdbx_description
1 polymer ?
#
loop_
_entity_poly.entity_id
_entity_poly.type
_entity_poly.pdbx_seq_one_letter_code
_entity_poly.pdbx_strand_id
1 'polypeptide(L)'
;MPIDLTVVGLRWLQFAAAVLALGLPLFHGFGLSEPGPPSVRRAAVIAGLVLAVTAMGGLLAQTAMMAGGWTAGVDPAALGYVVQSTSLGIAHVVRAGLAMLGVATLVAWRRKSGELIAILAFAGAVASFAWSGHGAASEGSLGLLHLAADIAHALAACVWIGALAGFCLLLIRPSTREVGATARSLAGFASIGTVTVAVLVITGLINAAFLIGAEGLVHISSSTWGLLLIAKLVLFAVMVGLAAHNRFNLTPALSRAVEAQTDADDAVRRLRTSIGLEMLAGFALLGLVAAMGVQMPPASM
;
A
#
# COMPACT_ATOMS: atom_id res chain seq x y z
N MET A 1 7.49 -7.18 -24.95
CA MET A 1 6.65 -7.55 -23.78
C MET A 1 5.23 -7.05 -24.06
N PRO A 2 4.18 -7.85 -23.86
CA PRO A 2 2.81 -7.38 -24.07
C PRO A 2 2.52 -6.20 -23.13
N ILE A 3 1.82 -5.20 -23.65
CA ILE A 3 1.58 -3.92 -22.96
C ILE A 3 0.90 -4.14 -21.60
N ASP A 4 0.01 -5.12 -21.52
CA ASP A 4 -0.73 -5.46 -20.30
C ASP A 4 0.18 -5.91 -19.16
N LEU A 5 1.19 -6.76 -19.43
CA LEU A 5 2.13 -7.19 -18.39
C LEU A 5 2.98 -6.02 -17.89
N THR A 6 3.36 -5.10 -18.77
CA THR A 6 4.08 -3.88 -18.39
C THR A 6 3.22 -3.01 -17.49
N VAL A 7 1.93 -2.84 -17.81
CA VAL A 7 0.98 -2.06 -17.01
C VAL A 7 0.77 -2.69 -15.63
N VAL A 8 0.58 -4.01 -15.55
CA VAL A 8 0.46 -4.73 -14.28
C VAL A 8 1.73 -4.56 -13.44
N GLY A 9 2.91 -4.72 -14.03
CA GLY A 9 4.19 -4.53 -13.35
C GLY A 9 4.38 -3.10 -12.82
N LEU A 10 4.04 -2.09 -13.63
CA LEU A 10 4.10 -0.68 -13.22
C LEU A 10 3.09 -0.34 -12.13
N ARG A 11 1.88 -0.92 -12.16
CA ARG A 11 0.88 -0.75 -11.09
C ARG A 11 1.34 -1.40 -9.80
N TRP A 12 1.90 -2.60 -9.87
CA TRP A 12 2.45 -3.26 -8.70
C TRP A 12 3.59 -2.45 -8.05
N LEU A 13 4.53 -1.96 -8.87
CA LEU A 13 5.61 -1.10 -8.39
C LEU A 13 5.09 0.20 -7.77
N GLN A 14 4.09 0.83 -8.38
CA GLN A 14 3.43 2.02 -7.84
C GLN A 14 2.78 1.73 -6.48
N PHE A 15 2.03 0.63 -6.35
CA PHE A 15 1.41 0.26 -5.07
C PHE A 15 2.46 -0.04 -4.00
N ALA A 16 3.47 -0.85 -4.33
CA ALA A 16 4.58 -1.18 -3.44
C ALA A 16 5.34 0.08 -2.98
N ALA A 17 5.64 0.98 -3.90
CA ALA A 17 6.30 2.24 -3.60
C ALA A 17 5.43 3.15 -2.74
N ALA A 18 4.12 3.24 -3.00
CA ALA A 18 3.20 4.07 -2.24
C ALA A 18 3.03 3.60 -0.79
N VAL A 19 2.84 2.28 -0.58
CA VAL A 19 2.71 1.75 0.79
C VAL A 19 3.99 1.96 1.61
N LEU A 20 5.17 1.90 0.98
CA LEU A 20 6.44 2.15 1.66
C LEU A 20 6.67 3.66 1.89
N ALA A 21 6.40 4.51 0.89
CA ALA A 21 6.62 5.95 0.98
C ALA A 21 5.77 6.61 2.06
N LEU A 22 4.48 6.24 2.15
CA LEU A 22 3.59 6.72 3.19
C LEU A 22 3.74 5.94 4.50
N GLY A 23 3.82 4.62 4.41
CA GLY A 23 3.73 3.75 5.57
C GLY A 23 4.93 3.81 6.50
N LEU A 24 6.15 4.02 5.98
CA LEU A 24 7.36 4.11 6.79
C LEU A 24 7.41 5.38 7.68
N PRO A 25 7.08 6.59 7.19
CA PRO A 25 6.92 7.77 8.06
C PRO A 25 5.76 7.64 9.06
N LEU A 26 4.63 7.03 8.67
CA LEU A 26 3.54 6.75 9.61
C LEU A 26 3.98 5.79 10.72
N PHE A 27 4.73 4.75 10.37
CA PHE A 27 5.31 3.82 11.33
C PHE A 27 6.29 4.53 12.27
N HIS A 28 7.12 5.44 11.76
CA HIS A 28 8.01 6.23 12.61
C HIS A 28 7.23 7.14 13.56
N GLY A 29 6.18 7.81 13.09
CA GLY A 29 5.36 8.72 13.89
C GLY A 29 4.49 8.03 14.95
N PHE A 30 3.95 6.85 14.66
CA PHE A 30 3.04 6.12 15.56
C PHE A 30 3.70 4.97 16.33
N GLY A 31 4.72 4.34 15.75
CA GLY A 31 5.30 3.09 16.23
C GLY A 31 6.58 3.27 17.05
N LEU A 32 7.27 4.40 16.95
CA LEU A 32 8.56 4.61 17.64
C LEU A 32 8.46 5.75 18.66
N SER A 33 8.85 5.46 19.91
CA SER A 33 8.98 6.48 20.97
C SER A 33 10.31 7.25 20.92
N GLU A 34 11.24 6.79 20.09
CA GLU A 34 12.59 7.32 19.92
C GLU A 34 12.82 7.70 18.44
N PRO A 35 13.80 8.57 18.12
CA PRO A 35 14.19 8.85 16.75
C PRO A 35 14.51 7.55 16.02
N GLY A 36 13.72 7.23 14.99
CA GLY A 36 13.87 6.00 14.22
C GLY A 36 15.17 5.95 13.43
N PRO A 37 15.59 4.73 13.02
CA PRO A 37 16.86 4.56 12.36
C PRO A 37 16.87 5.31 11.00
N PRO A 38 18.01 5.89 10.57
CA PRO A 38 18.13 6.58 9.29
C PRO A 38 17.76 5.72 8.07
N SER A 39 17.70 4.40 8.21
CA SER A 39 17.23 3.46 7.18
C SER A 39 15.75 3.67 6.82
N VAL A 40 14.87 3.96 7.79
CA VAL A 40 13.43 4.15 7.57
C VAL A 40 13.18 5.37 6.67
N ARG A 41 13.79 6.52 7.00
CA ARG A 41 13.70 7.74 6.20
C ARG A 41 14.30 7.56 4.80
N ARG A 42 15.47 6.90 4.69
CA ARG A 42 16.09 6.61 3.38
C ARG A 42 15.20 5.72 2.51
N ALA A 43 14.63 4.66 3.09
CA ALA A 43 13.72 3.77 2.39
C ALA A 43 12.44 4.50 1.93
N ALA A 44 11.87 5.37 2.77
CA ALA A 44 10.74 6.21 2.38
C ALA A 44 11.06 7.18 1.22
N VAL A 45 12.25 7.80 1.23
CA VAL A 45 12.72 8.66 0.13
C VAL A 45 12.88 7.86 -1.17
N ILE A 46 13.53 6.70 -1.12
CA ILE A 46 13.70 5.83 -2.30
C ILE A 46 12.33 5.39 -2.83
N ALA A 47 11.43 4.96 -1.94
CA ALA A 47 10.07 4.59 -2.31
C ALA A 47 9.30 5.76 -2.94
N GLY A 48 9.43 6.98 -2.41
CA GLY A 48 8.82 8.17 -3.00
C GLY A 48 9.35 8.49 -4.40
N LEU A 49 10.67 8.34 -4.62
CA LEU A 49 11.27 8.50 -5.95
C LEU A 49 10.78 7.43 -6.93
N VAL A 50 10.73 6.17 -6.50
CA VAL A 50 10.19 5.07 -7.31
C VAL A 50 8.72 5.34 -7.66
N LEU A 51 7.92 5.82 -6.70
CA LEU A 51 6.52 6.18 -6.93
C LEU A 51 6.39 7.28 -7.98
N ALA A 52 7.20 8.34 -7.90
CA ALA A 52 7.17 9.44 -8.87
C ALA A 52 7.53 8.96 -10.29
N VAL A 53 8.62 8.19 -10.41
CA VAL A 53 9.07 7.67 -11.71
C VAL A 53 8.05 6.69 -12.30
N THR A 54 7.54 5.76 -11.49
CA THR A 54 6.58 4.75 -11.95
C THR A 54 5.19 5.34 -12.21
N ALA A 55 4.81 6.44 -11.55
CA ALA A 55 3.60 7.19 -11.89
C ALA A 55 3.71 7.79 -13.31
N MET A 56 4.85 8.36 -13.69
CA MET A 56 5.06 8.85 -15.05
C MET A 56 5.14 7.70 -16.06
N GLY A 57 5.84 6.61 -15.73
CA GLY A 57 5.84 5.40 -16.56
C GLY A 57 4.44 4.82 -16.78
N GLY A 58 3.59 4.85 -15.75
CA GLY A 58 2.19 4.45 -15.84
C GLY A 58 1.37 5.33 -16.79
N LEU A 59 1.58 6.64 -16.77
CA LEU A 59 0.94 7.57 -17.71
C LEU A 59 1.32 7.25 -19.17
N LEU A 60 2.60 7.02 -19.43
CA LEU A 60 3.09 6.64 -20.76
C LEU A 60 2.49 5.30 -21.22
N ALA A 61 2.54 4.28 -20.35
CA ALA A 61 2.03 2.95 -20.65
C ALA A 61 0.52 2.95 -20.90
N GLN A 62 -0.23 3.75 -20.15
CA GLN A 62 -1.65 3.88 -20.35
C GLN A 62 -2.01 4.67 -21.61
N THR A 63 -1.28 5.75 -21.90
CA THR A 63 -1.43 6.48 -23.16
C THR A 63 -1.16 5.54 -24.34
N ALA A 64 -0.14 4.69 -24.24
CA ALA A 64 0.15 3.67 -25.24
C ALA A 64 -1.00 2.65 -25.39
N MET A 65 -1.62 2.19 -24.29
CA MET A 65 -2.78 1.30 -24.36
C MET A 65 -3.97 1.96 -25.06
N MET A 66 -4.30 3.20 -24.67
CA MET A 66 -5.46 3.92 -25.21
C MET A 66 -5.27 4.31 -26.69
N ALA A 67 -4.04 4.66 -27.07
CA ALA A 67 -3.70 5.07 -28.43
C ALA A 67 -3.22 3.92 -29.34
N GLY A 68 -3.23 2.67 -28.84
CA GLY A 68 -2.94 1.47 -29.63
C GLY A 68 -1.46 1.20 -29.92
N GLY A 69 -0.51 1.82 -29.21
CA GLY A 69 0.91 1.53 -29.38
C GLY A 69 1.87 2.43 -28.59
N TRP A 70 3.09 1.93 -28.34
CA TRP A 70 4.13 2.64 -27.59
C TRP A 70 4.63 3.92 -28.25
N THR A 71 4.59 3.99 -29.58
CA THR A 71 4.95 5.20 -30.34
C THR A 71 4.03 6.36 -30.00
N ALA A 72 2.73 6.10 -29.86
CA ALA A 72 1.75 7.09 -29.43
C ALA A 72 1.83 7.37 -27.91
N GLY A 73 2.32 6.42 -27.11
CA GLY A 73 2.51 6.62 -25.67
C GLY A 73 3.54 7.70 -25.29
N VAL A 74 4.44 8.04 -26.21
CA VAL A 74 5.43 9.12 -26.04
C VAL A 74 5.11 10.35 -26.91
N ASP A 75 4.01 10.32 -27.66
CA ASP A 75 3.59 11.45 -28.47
C ASP A 75 3.06 12.59 -27.58
N PRO A 76 3.59 13.82 -27.68
CA PRO A 76 3.19 14.93 -26.83
C PRO A 76 1.70 15.30 -26.95
N ALA A 77 1.09 15.13 -28.14
CA ALA A 77 -0.33 15.44 -28.33
C ALA A 77 -1.22 14.39 -27.66
N ALA A 78 -0.90 13.11 -27.80
CA ALA A 78 -1.58 12.01 -27.11
C ALA A 78 -1.45 12.14 -25.58
N LEU A 79 -0.26 12.44 -25.08
CA LEU A 79 -0.03 12.68 -23.65
C LEU A 79 -0.80 13.89 -23.14
N GLY A 80 -0.76 15.01 -23.88
CA GLY A 80 -1.53 16.21 -23.57
C GLY A 80 -3.02 15.91 -23.48
N TYR A 81 -3.56 15.14 -24.42
CA TYR A 81 -4.95 14.71 -24.43
C TYR A 81 -5.29 13.85 -23.20
N VAL A 82 -4.50 12.81 -22.90
CA VAL A 82 -4.76 11.94 -21.73
C VAL A 82 -4.72 12.75 -20.43
N VAL A 83 -3.74 13.64 -20.27
CA VAL A 83 -3.62 14.47 -19.06
C VAL A 83 -4.77 15.47 -18.94
N GLN A 84 -5.21 16.10 -20.02
CA GLN A 84 -6.21 17.18 -19.96
C GLN A 84 -7.65 16.66 -19.99
N SER A 85 -7.87 15.52 -20.63
CA SER A 85 -9.22 15.01 -20.94
C SER A 85 -9.60 13.77 -20.13
N THR A 86 -8.70 13.25 -19.28
CA THR A 86 -9.01 12.09 -18.43
C THR A 86 -8.67 12.35 -16.98
N SER A 87 -9.56 11.92 -16.08
CA SER A 87 -9.34 11.95 -14.62
C SER A 87 -8.09 11.15 -14.23
N LEU A 88 -7.85 10.05 -14.93
CA LEU A 88 -6.70 9.20 -14.72
C LEU A 88 -5.39 9.91 -15.08
N GLY A 89 -5.33 10.61 -16.21
CA GLY A 89 -4.13 11.32 -16.63
C GLY A 89 -3.70 12.37 -15.60
N ILE A 90 -4.68 13.16 -15.11
CA ILE A 90 -4.46 14.11 -14.01
C ILE A 90 -3.99 13.38 -12.76
N ALA A 91 -4.60 12.24 -12.40
CA ALA A 91 -4.22 11.47 -11.22
C ALA A 91 -2.75 11.03 -11.24
N HIS A 92 -2.21 10.60 -12.40
CA HIS A 92 -0.79 10.25 -12.52
C HIS A 92 0.13 11.46 -12.30
N VAL A 93 -0.21 12.63 -12.86
CA VAL A 93 0.56 13.87 -12.68
C VAL A 93 0.53 14.33 -11.23
N VAL A 94 -0.65 14.37 -10.61
CA VAL A 94 -0.82 14.73 -9.20
C VAL A 94 -0.05 13.77 -8.29
N ARG A 95 -0.13 12.45 -8.56
CA ARG A 95 0.62 11.43 -7.81
C ARG A 95 2.11 11.66 -7.86
N ALA A 96 2.67 11.92 -9.04
CA ALA A 96 4.10 12.17 -9.21
C ALA A 96 4.53 13.47 -8.50
N GLY A 97 3.76 14.56 -8.67
CA GLY A 97 4.03 15.84 -8.00
C GLY A 97 4.02 15.73 -6.48
N LEU A 98 3.01 15.05 -5.92
CA LEU A 98 2.90 14.83 -4.47
C LEU A 98 3.98 13.89 -3.94
N ALA A 99 4.34 12.84 -4.68
CA ALA A 99 5.46 11.98 -4.32
C ALA A 99 6.79 12.76 -4.28
N MET A 100 7.04 13.62 -5.28
CA MET A 100 8.23 14.48 -5.31
C MET A 100 8.23 15.51 -4.19
N LEU A 101 7.07 16.09 -3.84
CA LEU A 101 6.95 16.99 -2.70
C LEU A 101 7.32 16.27 -1.40
N GLY A 102 6.78 15.07 -1.17
CA GLY A 102 7.11 14.26 0.00
C GLY A 102 8.59 13.88 0.08
N VAL A 103 9.21 13.56 -1.06
CA VAL A 103 10.67 13.34 -1.14
C VAL A 103 11.44 14.60 -0.79
N ALA A 104 11.09 15.74 -1.40
CA ALA A 104 11.78 17.00 -1.19
C ALA A 104 11.74 17.43 0.29
N THR A 105 10.59 17.30 0.95
CA THR A 105 10.46 17.63 2.38
C THR A 105 11.21 16.64 3.26
N LEU A 106 11.16 15.34 2.95
CA LEU A 106 12.01 14.31 3.57
C LEU A 106 13.48 14.41 3.19
N VAL A 107 13.94 15.33 2.35
CA VAL A 107 15.37 15.57 2.14
C VAL A 107 15.76 16.86 2.85
N ALA A 108 15.05 17.95 2.54
CA ALA A 108 15.37 19.31 2.98
C ALA A 108 15.08 19.59 4.46
N TRP A 109 14.00 19.03 5.02
CA TRP A 109 13.60 19.30 6.41
C TRP A 109 13.71 18.05 7.27
N ARG A 110 14.67 18.05 8.20
CA ARG A 110 14.86 16.98 9.20
C ARG A 110 14.03 17.16 10.47
N ARG A 111 13.17 18.18 10.52
CA ARG A 111 12.29 18.47 11.67
C ARG A 111 10.95 17.74 11.52
N LYS A 112 10.23 17.55 12.64
CA LYS A 112 8.90 16.91 12.66
C LYS A 112 7.89 17.54 11.68
N SER A 113 7.97 18.85 11.44
CA SER A 113 7.13 19.53 10.46
C SER A 113 7.37 19.05 9.02
N GLY A 114 8.63 18.79 8.64
CA GLY A 114 8.96 18.26 7.31
C GLY A 114 8.41 16.85 7.10
N GLU A 115 8.46 16.02 8.14
CA GLU A 115 7.89 14.68 8.12
C GLU A 115 6.36 14.70 8.04
N LEU A 116 5.69 15.59 8.77
CA LEU A 116 4.23 15.76 8.66
C LEU A 116 3.82 16.18 7.25
N ILE A 117 4.53 17.13 6.64
CA ILE A 117 4.25 17.55 5.25
C ILE A 117 4.48 16.38 4.29
N ALA A 118 5.52 15.58 4.49
CA ALA A 118 5.75 14.39 3.69
C ALA A 118 4.62 13.36 3.81
N ILE A 119 4.15 13.10 5.04
CA ILE A 119 3.01 12.20 5.29
C ILE A 119 1.77 12.70 4.54
N LEU A 120 1.45 13.99 4.64
CA LEU A 120 0.30 14.57 3.94
C LEU A 120 0.44 14.49 2.42
N ALA A 121 1.64 14.77 1.90
CA ALA A 121 1.92 14.66 0.46
C ALA A 121 1.79 13.22 -0.03
N PHE A 122 2.41 12.25 0.65
CA PHE A 122 2.28 10.84 0.29
C PHE A 122 0.85 10.30 0.47
N ALA A 123 0.11 10.76 1.48
CA ALA A 123 -1.31 10.42 1.65
C ALA A 123 -2.16 10.93 0.47
N GLY A 124 -1.92 12.16 0.01
CA GLY A 124 -2.54 12.67 -1.21
C GLY A 124 -2.13 11.89 -2.46
N ALA A 125 -0.86 11.48 -2.57
CA ALA A 125 -0.39 10.63 -3.65
C ALA A 125 -1.09 9.26 -3.64
N VAL A 126 -1.31 8.66 -2.46
CA VAL A 126 -2.09 7.43 -2.30
C VAL A 126 -3.56 7.65 -2.66
N ALA A 127 -4.18 8.73 -2.19
CA ALA A 127 -5.57 9.04 -2.50
C ALA A 127 -5.82 9.20 -4.01
N SER A 128 -4.83 9.70 -4.77
CA SER A 128 -4.93 9.82 -6.23
C SER A 128 -5.18 8.48 -6.95
N PHE A 129 -4.88 7.32 -6.34
CA PHE A 129 -5.17 6.01 -6.96
C PHE A 129 -6.66 5.76 -7.12
N ALA A 130 -7.51 6.37 -6.29
CA ALA A 130 -8.96 6.18 -6.37
C ALA A 130 -9.53 6.73 -7.69
N TRP A 131 -8.88 7.73 -8.29
CA TRP A 131 -9.19 8.25 -9.63
C TRP A 131 -8.59 7.43 -10.77
N SER A 132 -7.75 6.43 -10.48
CA SER A 132 -7.29 5.43 -11.46
C SER A 132 -8.13 4.15 -11.45
N GLY A 133 -9.22 4.12 -10.66
CA GLY A 133 -10.17 3.01 -10.55
C GLY A 133 -11.60 3.42 -10.94
N HIS A 134 -12.55 2.49 -10.76
CA HIS A 134 -13.96 2.70 -11.13
C HIS A 134 -14.70 3.65 -10.19
N GLY A 135 -14.14 3.99 -9.01
CA GLY A 135 -14.76 4.88 -8.02
C GLY A 135 -14.98 6.32 -8.52
N ALA A 136 -14.18 6.79 -9.48
CA ALA A 136 -14.39 8.10 -10.11
C ALA A 136 -15.43 8.08 -11.25
N ALA A 137 -15.87 6.89 -11.68
CA ALA A 137 -16.85 6.74 -12.77
C ALA A 137 -18.31 6.72 -12.29
N SER A 138 -18.54 6.55 -10.98
CA SER A 138 -19.88 6.55 -10.38
C SER A 138 -20.35 7.97 -10.04
N GLU A 139 -21.48 8.40 -10.61
CA GLU A 139 -22.14 9.67 -10.31
C GLU A 139 -22.98 9.60 -9.01
N GLY A 140 -23.18 10.75 -8.35
CA GLY A 140 -24.05 10.88 -7.17
C GLY A 140 -23.40 10.53 -5.82
N SER A 141 -24.20 10.55 -4.76
CA SER A 141 -23.74 10.34 -3.37
C SER A 141 -23.15 8.94 -3.11
N LEU A 142 -23.64 7.93 -3.82
CA LEU A 142 -23.10 6.57 -3.77
C LEU A 142 -21.69 6.49 -4.37
N GLY A 143 -21.39 7.27 -5.41
CA GLY A 143 -20.05 7.36 -5.97
C GLY A 143 -19.05 8.00 -5.02
N LEU A 144 -19.45 9.04 -4.27
CA LEU A 144 -18.61 9.64 -3.22
C LEU A 144 -18.32 8.65 -2.08
N LEU A 145 -19.29 7.80 -1.71
CA LEU A 145 -19.07 6.75 -0.72
C LEU A 145 -18.04 5.73 -1.21
N HIS A 146 -18.16 5.27 -2.45
CA HIS A 146 -17.20 4.33 -3.05
C HIS A 146 -15.79 4.94 -3.12
N LEU A 147 -15.68 6.19 -3.59
CA LEU A 147 -14.41 6.92 -3.65
C LEU A 147 -13.77 7.06 -2.26
N ALA A 148 -14.56 7.44 -1.25
CA ALA A 148 -14.09 7.56 0.13
C ALA A 148 -13.63 6.20 0.69
N ALA A 149 -14.36 5.13 0.39
CA ALA A 149 -13.98 3.77 0.78
C ALA A 149 -12.67 3.34 0.11
N ASP A 150 -12.49 3.61 -1.18
CA ASP A 150 -11.25 3.34 -1.92
C ASP A 150 -10.04 4.06 -1.31
N ILE A 151 -10.17 5.36 -1.02
CA ILE A 151 -9.11 6.15 -0.39
C ILE A 151 -8.80 5.60 1.00
N ALA A 152 -9.82 5.36 1.84
CA ALA A 152 -9.65 4.83 3.18
C ALA A 152 -9.01 3.43 3.17
N HIS A 153 -9.41 2.57 2.24
CA HIS A 153 -8.83 1.24 2.05
C HIS A 153 -7.34 1.33 1.70
N ALA A 154 -6.98 2.19 0.74
CA ALA A 154 -5.61 2.37 0.31
C ALA A 154 -4.72 2.95 1.42
N LEU A 155 -5.21 3.94 2.17
CA LEU A 155 -4.49 4.50 3.32
C LEU A 155 -4.30 3.46 4.44
N ALA A 156 -5.33 2.66 4.75
CA ALA A 156 -5.23 1.59 5.74
C ALA A 156 -4.23 0.50 5.30
N ALA A 157 -4.19 0.15 4.01
CA ALA A 157 -3.19 -0.77 3.47
C ALA A 157 -1.76 -0.22 3.64
N CYS A 158 -1.56 1.09 3.46
CA CYS A 158 -0.27 1.74 3.71
C CYS A 158 0.14 1.66 5.18
N VAL A 159 -0.81 1.83 6.12
CA VAL A 159 -0.53 1.70 7.56
C VAL A 159 -0.07 0.28 7.90
N TRP A 160 -0.77 -0.74 7.43
CA TRP A 160 -0.43 -2.13 7.74
C TRP A 160 0.90 -2.54 7.11
N ILE A 161 1.02 -2.46 5.78
CA ILE A 161 2.23 -2.92 5.06
C ILE A 161 3.43 -2.03 5.40
N GLY A 162 3.21 -0.73 5.63
CA GLY A 162 4.22 0.20 6.11
C GLY A 162 4.80 -0.18 7.47
N ALA A 163 3.95 -0.58 8.41
CA ALA A 163 4.40 -1.05 9.71
C ALA A 163 5.19 -2.36 9.61
N LEU A 164 4.76 -3.29 8.76
CA LEU A 164 5.53 -4.52 8.48
C LEU A 164 6.90 -4.20 7.91
N ALA A 165 7.00 -3.25 6.98
CA ALA A 165 8.28 -2.78 6.44
C ALA A 165 9.15 -2.15 7.53
N GLY A 166 8.55 -1.32 8.39
CA GLY A 166 9.22 -0.72 9.55
C GLY A 166 9.80 -1.76 10.50
N PHE A 167 8.98 -2.74 10.91
CA PHE A 167 9.43 -3.84 11.77
C PHE A 167 10.47 -4.73 11.07
N CYS A 168 10.34 -5.02 9.77
CA CYS A 168 11.37 -5.70 9.01
C CYS A 168 12.70 -4.96 9.12
N LEU A 169 12.72 -3.64 8.88
CA LEU A 169 13.94 -2.83 8.96
C LEU A 169 14.60 -2.85 10.35
N LEU A 170 13.79 -2.84 11.42
CA LEU A 170 14.28 -2.96 12.80
C LEU A 170 14.87 -4.35 13.11
N LEU A 171 14.31 -5.40 12.50
CA LEU A 171 14.69 -6.80 12.77
C LEU A 171 15.82 -7.34 11.86
N ILE A 172 16.36 -6.55 10.92
CA ILE A 172 17.47 -6.99 10.04
C ILE A 172 18.79 -7.12 10.82
N ARG A 173 19.08 -6.20 11.74
CA ARG A 173 20.27 -6.22 12.63
C ARG A 173 19.89 -5.79 14.04
N PRO A 174 19.16 -6.63 14.80
CA PRO A 174 18.69 -6.25 16.13
C PRO A 174 19.87 -6.19 17.11
N SER A 175 20.12 -5.03 17.71
CA SER A 175 20.89 -4.92 18.94
C SER A 175 20.01 -5.20 20.17
N THR A 176 20.60 -5.61 21.28
CA THR A 176 19.87 -5.89 22.54
C THR A 176 18.99 -4.72 23.00
N ARG A 177 19.43 -3.48 22.81
CA ARG A 177 18.63 -2.27 23.08
C ARG A 177 17.44 -2.12 22.12
N GLU A 178 17.61 -2.47 20.86
CA GLU A 178 16.57 -2.41 19.82
C GLU A 178 15.52 -3.51 20.00
N VAL A 179 15.86 -4.66 20.58
CA VAL A 179 14.90 -5.75 20.88
C VAL A 179 13.84 -5.28 21.87
N GLY A 180 14.25 -4.63 22.98
CA GLY A 180 13.31 -4.09 23.97
C GLY A 180 12.46 -2.93 23.43
N ALA A 181 13.02 -2.08 22.57
CA ALA A 181 12.26 -1.04 21.88
C ALA A 181 11.23 -1.65 20.92
N THR A 182 11.63 -2.68 20.16
CA THR A 182 10.77 -3.40 19.22
C THR A 182 9.59 -4.06 19.93
N ALA A 183 9.81 -4.71 21.09
CA ALA A 183 8.74 -5.30 21.89
C ALA A 183 7.69 -4.27 22.34
N ARG A 184 8.13 -3.08 22.80
CA ARG A 184 7.22 -1.98 23.17
C ARG A 184 6.47 -1.42 21.97
N SER A 185 7.16 -1.24 20.84
CA SER A 185 6.55 -0.78 19.59
C SER A 185 5.49 -1.75 19.06
N LEU A 186 5.74 -3.06 19.11
CA LEU A 186 4.76 -4.09 18.73
C LEU A 186 3.51 -4.05 19.62
N ALA A 187 3.69 -3.89 20.94
CA ALA A 187 2.58 -3.77 21.86
C ALA A 187 1.76 -2.50 21.62
N GLY A 188 2.42 -1.35 21.39
CA GLY A 188 1.76 -0.08 21.09
C GLY A 188 1.02 -0.09 19.75
N PHE A 189 1.53 -0.83 18.76
CA PHE A 189 0.92 -0.93 17.44
C PHE A 189 -0.32 -1.84 17.40
N ALA A 190 -0.58 -2.63 18.43
CA ALA A 190 -1.69 -3.60 18.45
C ALA A 190 -3.08 -2.95 18.31
N SER A 191 -3.30 -1.77 18.90
CA SER A 191 -4.56 -1.02 18.77
C SER A 191 -4.72 -0.46 17.35
N ILE A 192 -3.67 0.15 16.81
CA ILE A 192 -3.62 0.68 15.44
C ILE A 192 -3.87 -0.42 14.43
N GLY A 193 -3.25 -1.59 14.61
CA GLY A 193 -3.48 -2.76 13.77
C GLY A 193 -4.94 -3.22 13.76
N THR A 194 -5.61 -3.21 14.91
CA THR A 194 -7.04 -3.59 15.00
C THR A 194 -7.93 -2.64 14.22
N VAL A 195 -7.73 -1.33 14.41
CA VAL A 195 -8.47 -0.29 13.68
C VAL A 195 -8.19 -0.39 12.19
N THR A 196 -6.93 -0.61 11.80
CA THR A 196 -6.52 -0.76 10.40
C THR A 196 -7.21 -1.96 9.73
N VAL A 197 -7.24 -3.12 10.40
CA VAL A 197 -7.96 -4.31 9.90
C VAL A 197 -9.46 -4.03 9.78
N ALA A 198 -10.07 -3.39 10.78
CA ALA A 198 -11.50 -3.06 10.74
C ALA A 198 -11.83 -2.13 9.56
N VAL A 199 -11.03 -1.08 9.33
CA VAL A 199 -11.17 -0.17 8.19
C VAL A 199 -11.04 -0.95 6.88
N LEU A 200 -10.06 -1.84 6.73
CA LEU A 200 -9.88 -2.64 5.52
C LEU A 200 -11.03 -3.59 5.25
N VAL A 201 -11.60 -4.23 6.27
CA VAL A 201 -12.77 -5.10 6.11
C VAL A 201 -13.98 -4.28 5.68
N ILE A 202 -14.31 -3.19 6.40
CA ILE A 202 -15.49 -2.38 6.10
C ILE A 202 -15.39 -1.78 4.69
N THR A 203 -14.27 -1.13 4.38
CA THR A 203 -14.06 -0.51 3.06
C THR A 203 -13.93 -1.56 1.96
N GLY A 204 -13.33 -2.72 2.24
CA GLY A 204 -13.24 -3.82 1.29
C GLY A 204 -14.60 -4.42 0.94
N LEU A 205 -15.50 -4.52 1.91
CA LEU A 205 -16.89 -4.95 1.69
C LEU A 205 -17.66 -3.93 0.84
N ILE A 206 -17.49 -2.63 1.13
CA ILE A 206 -18.09 -1.55 0.32
C ILE A 206 -17.59 -1.67 -1.13
N ASN A 207 -16.28 -1.73 -1.34
CA ASN A 207 -15.69 -1.85 -2.67
C ASN A 207 -16.15 -3.11 -3.41
N ALA A 208 -16.22 -4.25 -2.71
CA ALA A 208 -16.72 -5.49 -3.28
C ALA A 208 -18.19 -5.36 -3.72
N ALA A 209 -19.04 -4.73 -2.90
CA ALA A 209 -20.44 -4.50 -3.25
C ALA A 209 -20.59 -3.65 -4.52
N PHE A 210 -19.80 -2.58 -4.66
CA PHE A 210 -19.82 -1.73 -5.85
C PHE A 210 -19.26 -2.43 -7.10
N LEU A 211 -18.18 -3.22 -6.96
CA LEU A 211 -17.52 -3.86 -8.11
C LEU A 211 -18.21 -5.15 -8.57
N ILE A 212 -18.85 -5.88 -7.67
CA ILE A 212 -19.63 -7.08 -8.00
C ILE A 212 -21.01 -6.67 -8.51
N GLY A 213 -21.66 -5.68 -7.89
CA GLY A 213 -23.04 -5.31 -8.19
C GLY A 213 -24.05 -6.37 -7.75
N ALA A 214 -25.35 -6.11 -7.95
CA ALA A 214 -26.43 -6.98 -7.48
C ALA A 214 -26.46 -8.35 -8.21
N GLU A 215 -26.10 -8.38 -9.49
CA GLU A 215 -26.21 -9.56 -10.35
C GLU A 215 -24.87 -10.29 -10.55
N GLY A 216 -23.75 -9.65 -10.21
CA GLY A 216 -22.41 -10.20 -10.48
C GLY A 216 -22.00 -11.35 -9.57
N LEU A 217 -22.72 -11.62 -8.48
CA LEU A 217 -22.44 -12.73 -7.55
C LEU A 217 -22.42 -14.10 -8.26
N VAL A 218 -23.29 -14.28 -9.26
CA VAL A 218 -23.40 -15.53 -10.02
C VAL A 218 -22.16 -15.80 -10.89
N HIS A 219 -21.42 -14.75 -11.27
CA HIS A 219 -20.31 -14.80 -12.23
C HIS A 219 -18.92 -14.73 -11.57
N ILE A 220 -18.84 -14.71 -10.24
CA ILE A 220 -17.56 -14.58 -9.53
C ILE A 220 -16.65 -15.80 -9.79
N SER A 221 -17.20 -17.00 -9.73
CA SER A 221 -16.40 -18.23 -9.89
C SER A 221 -15.99 -18.51 -11.33
N SER A 222 -16.66 -17.91 -12.32
CA SER A 222 -16.42 -18.11 -13.74
C SER A 222 -15.58 -17.01 -14.40
N SER A 223 -15.34 -15.88 -13.70
CA SER A 223 -14.58 -14.75 -14.24
C SER A 223 -13.16 -14.69 -13.65
N THR A 224 -12.18 -14.29 -14.48
CA THR A 224 -10.79 -14.04 -14.03
C THR A 224 -10.75 -13.03 -12.89
N TRP A 225 -11.56 -11.97 -12.97
CA TRP A 225 -11.67 -10.96 -11.93
C TRP A 225 -12.13 -11.55 -10.59
N GLY A 226 -13.17 -12.41 -10.61
CA GLY A 226 -13.69 -13.03 -9.39
C GLY A 226 -12.75 -14.08 -8.79
N LEU A 227 -12.01 -14.85 -9.60
CA LEU A 227 -10.96 -15.74 -9.10
C LEU A 227 -9.82 -14.97 -8.42
N LEU A 228 -9.40 -13.84 -8.99
CA LEU A 228 -8.41 -12.96 -8.36
C LEU A 228 -8.92 -12.35 -7.05
N LEU A 229 -10.21 -12.00 -6.98
CA LEU A 229 -10.84 -11.54 -5.73
C LEU A 229 -10.81 -12.63 -4.66
N ILE A 230 -11.17 -13.88 -5.00
CA ILE A 230 -11.12 -15.02 -4.07
C ILE A 230 -9.69 -15.21 -3.57
N ALA A 231 -8.70 -15.21 -4.46
CA ALA A 231 -7.29 -15.31 -4.08
C ALA A 231 -6.87 -14.17 -3.14
N LYS A 232 -7.30 -12.93 -3.40
CA LYS A 232 -7.06 -11.77 -2.54
C LYS A 232 -7.66 -11.97 -1.15
N LEU A 233 -8.89 -12.48 -1.05
CA LEU A 233 -9.56 -12.72 0.23
C LEU A 233 -8.91 -13.84 1.05
N VAL A 234 -8.51 -14.94 0.40
CA VAL A 234 -7.76 -16.04 1.04
C VAL A 234 -6.43 -15.51 1.59
N LEU A 235 -5.69 -14.75 0.78
CA LEU A 235 -4.41 -14.18 1.18
C LEU A 235 -4.57 -13.17 2.32
N PHE A 236 -5.60 -12.34 2.28
CA PHE A 236 -5.95 -11.43 3.37
C PHE A 236 -6.26 -12.18 4.66
N ALA A 237 -7.03 -13.27 4.61
CA ALA A 237 -7.33 -14.10 5.77
C ALA A 237 -6.05 -14.74 6.36
N VAL A 238 -5.13 -15.22 5.51
CA VAL A 238 -3.82 -15.71 5.94
C VAL A 238 -3.02 -14.61 6.64
N MET A 239 -2.99 -13.39 6.08
CA MET A 239 -2.32 -12.25 6.70
C MET A 239 -2.92 -11.90 8.07
N VAL A 240 -4.25 -11.88 8.21
CA VAL A 240 -4.92 -11.68 9.51
C VAL A 240 -4.54 -12.78 10.50
N GLY A 241 -4.46 -14.04 10.06
CA GLY A 241 -4.02 -15.17 10.89
C GLY A 241 -2.57 -15.01 11.38
N LEU A 242 -1.65 -14.61 10.48
CA LEU A 242 -0.26 -14.30 10.82
C LEU A 242 -0.18 -13.12 11.81
N ALA A 243 -0.91 -12.04 11.56
CA ALA A 243 -0.97 -10.88 12.45
C ALA A 243 -1.50 -11.24 13.84
N ALA A 244 -2.54 -12.08 13.91
CA ALA A 244 -3.07 -12.59 15.18
C ALA A 244 -2.04 -13.46 15.91
N HIS A 245 -1.33 -14.34 15.19
CA HIS A 245 -0.25 -15.13 15.78
C HIS A 245 0.89 -14.24 16.31
N ASN A 246 1.27 -13.22 15.55
CA ASN A 246 2.26 -12.22 15.96
C ASN A 246 1.84 -11.49 17.23
N ARG A 247 0.58 -11.06 17.31
CA ARG A 247 0.04 -10.30 18.44
C ARG A 247 -0.13 -11.14 19.71
N PHE A 248 -0.69 -12.34 19.60
CA PHE A 248 -1.10 -13.12 20.77
C PHE A 248 -0.06 -14.14 21.22
N ASN A 249 0.91 -14.49 20.38
CA ASN A 249 1.92 -15.50 20.72
C ASN A 249 3.34 -14.94 20.68
N LEU A 250 3.77 -14.41 19.52
CA LEU A 250 5.18 -14.04 19.34
C LEU A 250 5.57 -12.75 20.07
N THR A 251 4.72 -11.73 20.05
CA THR A 251 4.98 -10.46 20.75
C THR A 251 5.05 -10.67 22.27
N PRO A 252 4.09 -11.36 22.93
CA PRO A 252 4.19 -11.65 24.36
C PRO A 252 5.39 -12.54 24.71
N ALA A 253 5.74 -13.51 23.85
CA ALA A 253 6.93 -14.34 24.08
C ALA A 253 8.22 -13.50 24.04
N LEU A 254 8.33 -12.56 23.10
CA LEU A 254 9.45 -11.62 23.04
C LEU A 254 9.49 -10.71 24.28
N SER A 255 8.36 -10.14 24.69
CA SER A 255 8.29 -9.29 25.88
C SER A 255 8.73 -10.03 27.14
N ARG A 256 8.29 -11.28 27.34
CA ARG A 256 8.72 -12.11 28.48
C ARG A 256 10.22 -12.41 28.45
N ALA A 257 10.79 -12.71 27.28
CA ALA A 257 12.21 -12.97 27.16
C ALA A 257 13.06 -11.72 27.50
N VAL A 258 12.59 -10.54 27.08
CA VAL A 258 13.21 -9.25 27.40
C VAL A 258 13.08 -8.92 28.89
N GLU A 259 11.90 -9.10 29.48
CA GLU A 259 11.65 -8.85 30.91
C GLU A 259 12.46 -9.78 31.82
N ALA A 260 12.56 -11.06 31.45
CA ALA A 260 13.34 -12.05 32.19
C ALA A 260 14.86 -11.94 31.97
N GLN A 261 15.32 -11.01 31.10
CA GLN A 261 16.73 -10.87 30.70
C GLN A 261 17.35 -12.18 30.19
N THR A 262 16.54 -13.03 29.56
CA THR A 262 16.95 -14.30 28.95
C THR A 262 17.33 -14.12 27.49
N ASP A 263 18.00 -15.11 26.90
CA ASP A 263 18.28 -15.13 25.46
C ASP A 263 16.98 -15.02 24.64
N ALA A 264 16.85 -13.93 23.88
CA ALA A 264 15.68 -13.61 23.07
C ALA A 264 15.83 -14.02 21.60
N ASP A 265 16.94 -14.66 21.22
CA ASP A 265 17.28 -14.94 19.82
C ASP A 265 16.24 -15.83 19.13
N ASP A 266 15.68 -16.82 19.83
CA ASP A 266 14.59 -17.66 19.30
C ASP A 266 13.31 -16.85 19.03
N ALA A 267 12.90 -16.04 20.00
CA ALA A 267 11.70 -15.21 19.89
C ALA A 267 11.86 -14.19 18.74
N VAL A 268 13.03 -13.55 18.63
CA VAL A 268 13.37 -12.62 17.57
C VAL A 268 13.36 -13.32 16.20
N ARG A 269 13.95 -14.52 16.08
CA ARG A 269 13.99 -15.28 14.82
C ARG A 269 12.60 -15.68 14.35
N ARG A 270 11.74 -16.16 15.26
CA ARG A 270 10.36 -16.54 14.95
C ARG A 270 9.54 -15.32 14.52
N LEU A 271 9.68 -14.22 15.24
CA LEU A 271 9.01 -12.96 14.91
C LEU A 271 9.46 -12.42 13.54
N ARG A 272 10.77 -12.39 13.28
CA ARG A 272 11.33 -11.96 11.99
C ARG A 272 10.81 -12.81 10.83
N THR A 273 10.73 -14.13 11.01
CA THR A 273 10.20 -15.05 9.99
C THR A 273 8.73 -14.75 9.73
N SER A 274 7.93 -14.62 10.78
CA SER A 274 6.49 -14.36 10.65
C SER A 274 6.19 -13.01 10.00
N ILE A 275 6.86 -11.93 10.44
CA ILE A 275 6.71 -10.59 9.83
C ILE A 275 7.20 -10.60 8.37
N GLY A 276 8.28 -11.32 8.07
CA GLY A 276 8.77 -11.47 6.69
C GLY A 276 7.77 -12.19 5.78
N LEU A 277 7.14 -13.27 6.27
CA LEU A 277 6.06 -13.98 5.55
C LEU A 277 4.84 -13.08 5.36
N GLU A 278 4.46 -12.32 6.39
CA GLU A 278 3.34 -11.37 6.31
C GLU A 278 3.63 -10.25 5.29
N MET A 279 4.86 -9.74 5.25
CA MET A 279 5.30 -8.75 4.26
C MET A 279 5.27 -9.31 2.83
N LEU A 280 5.73 -10.55 2.63
CA LEU A 280 5.68 -11.21 1.33
C LEU A 280 4.23 -11.41 0.88
N ALA A 281 3.35 -11.85 1.78
CA ALA A 281 1.92 -11.97 1.52
C ALA A 281 1.30 -10.60 1.17
N GLY A 282 1.70 -9.52 1.87
CA GLY A 282 1.28 -8.16 1.55
C GLY A 282 1.68 -7.72 0.14
N PHE A 283 2.94 -7.94 -0.27
CA PHE A 283 3.37 -7.63 -1.63
C PHE A 283 2.71 -8.49 -2.70
N ALA A 284 2.47 -9.77 -2.42
CA ALA A 284 1.70 -10.65 -3.30
C ALA A 284 0.25 -10.17 -3.44
N LEU A 285 -0.37 -9.71 -2.35
CA LEU A 285 -1.72 -9.13 -2.35
C LEU A 285 -1.76 -7.87 -3.23
N LEU A 286 -0.76 -6.98 -3.14
CA LEU A 286 -0.65 -5.84 -4.06
C LEU A 286 -0.50 -6.28 -5.53
N GLY A 287 0.17 -7.42 -5.78
CA GLY A 287 0.29 -8.02 -7.11
C GLY A 287 -1.05 -8.48 -7.66
N LEU A 288 -1.86 -9.15 -6.84
CA LEU A 288 -3.22 -9.53 -7.20
C LEU A 288 -4.07 -8.29 -7.51
N VAL A 289 -4.00 -7.25 -6.68
CA VAL A 289 -4.74 -6.00 -6.92
C VAL A 289 -4.29 -5.31 -8.21
N ALA A 290 -2.98 -5.31 -8.52
CA ALA A 290 -2.46 -4.78 -9.77
C ALA A 290 -2.98 -5.55 -11.00
N ALA A 291 -3.03 -6.88 -10.91
CA ALA A 291 -3.58 -7.73 -11.97
C ALA A 291 -5.10 -7.56 -12.11
N MET A 292 -5.84 -7.42 -11.01
CA MET A 292 -7.28 -7.15 -11.03
C MET A 292 -7.61 -5.83 -11.73
N GLY A 293 -6.77 -4.81 -11.56
CA GLY A 293 -7.03 -3.48 -12.10
C GLY A 293 -7.06 -3.39 -13.64
N VAL A 294 -6.53 -4.38 -14.36
CA VAL A 294 -6.61 -4.46 -15.84
C VAL A 294 -7.75 -5.35 -16.34
N GLN A 295 -8.51 -5.96 -15.43
CA GLN A 295 -9.68 -6.78 -15.76
C GLN A 295 -10.96 -5.96 -15.60
N MET A 296 -11.99 -6.28 -16.37
CA MET A 296 -13.32 -5.69 -16.21
C MET A 296 -14.03 -6.32 -15.00
N PRO A 297 -14.48 -5.53 -14.00
CA PRO A 297 -15.28 -6.06 -12.89
C PRO A 297 -16.70 -6.46 -13.35
N PRO A 298 -17.37 -7.41 -12.67
CA PRO A 298 -18.71 -7.89 -13.04
C PRO A 298 -19.76 -6.79 -13.20
N ALA A 299 -19.73 -5.75 -12.37
CA ALA A 299 -20.68 -4.63 -12.46
C ALA A 299 -20.53 -3.75 -13.72
N SER A 300 -19.46 -3.96 -14.50
CA SER A 300 -19.18 -3.25 -15.76
C SER A 300 -19.25 -4.15 -17.00
N MET A 301 -19.66 -5.41 -16.82
CA MET A 301 -19.86 -6.37 -17.91
C MET A 301 -21.25 -6.23 -18.54
#